data_AF-A0A9E5DU72-F1
#
_entry.id   AF-A0A9E5DU72-F1
#
_cell.length_a   1.000
_cell.length_b   1.000
_cell.length_c   1.000
_cell.angle_alpha   90.00
_cell.angle_beta   90.00
_cell.angle_gamma   90.00
#
_symmetry.space_group_name_H-M   'P 1'
#
loop_
_entity.id
_entity.type
_entity.pdbx_description
1 polymer ?
#
loop_
_entity_poly.entity_id
_entity_poly.type
_entity_poly.pdbx_seq_one_letter_code
_entity_poly.pdbx_strand_id
1 'polypeptide(L)'
;MGVEIKLSDRELPVSPVFIDFLHHIVADIPFEGAIWGDQLSEALSSEQKRITESATANAAGVMGSQVGKQAIGRAYELLVALMTGNVDPIKDLQLRFHFINVIGVPRNGGSYLTKEIYRALGYQTHLVPNAIAHDGFPEAGPFRFERGVNSWMTSLQTMAEYLTMVELYFGKNKPHSGKILVPKKLTKGSYAGGFFHRILGQAVENILTVRHPVTSCISTYEKSGGLPPDGCFRVRGNIEEWVRRDLSYTGCENAEVAKMPYFDAYLRYWEQYHYYIATTGLSANRDIVVVPYGKERMEDLVKSFYYRLGHRDPQPEAFEVFDNRERHPEWMKKAAPVVARVAEVWATVGLSFPLAAVMEAW
;
A
#
# COMPACT_ATOMS: atom_id res chain seq x y z
N MET A 1 13.18 25.27 -31.82
CA MET A 1 12.32 24.32 -32.56
C MET A 1 11.39 23.67 -31.56
N GLY A 2 10.07 23.76 -31.75
CA GLY A 2 9.09 23.11 -30.88
C GLY A 2 8.47 21.92 -31.61
N VAL A 3 8.62 20.73 -31.06
CA VAL A 3 7.84 19.54 -31.45
C VAL A 3 6.75 19.39 -30.39
N GLU A 4 5.49 19.29 -30.82
CA GLU A 4 4.34 19.11 -29.92
C GLU A 4 3.91 17.64 -29.93
N ILE A 5 3.71 17.07 -28.73
CA ILE A 5 3.12 15.73 -28.55
C ILE A 5 1.79 15.93 -27.82
N LYS A 6 0.70 15.45 -28.42
CA LYS A 6 -0.64 15.46 -27.80
C LYS A 6 -1.00 14.04 -27.39
N LEU A 7 -1.34 13.88 -26.12
CA LEU A 7 -1.89 12.66 -25.56
C LEU A 7 -3.34 12.94 -25.18
N SER A 8 -4.22 11.98 -25.44
CA SER A 8 -5.61 12.00 -25.01
C SER A 8 -5.86 10.90 -23.99
N ASP A 9 -7.09 10.87 -23.47
CA ASP A 9 -7.62 9.79 -22.66
C ASP A 9 -7.64 8.43 -23.39
N ARG A 10 -7.45 8.40 -24.71
CA ARG A 10 -7.27 7.14 -25.46
C ARG A 10 -5.90 6.51 -25.22
N GLU A 11 -4.87 7.33 -25.11
CA GLU A 11 -3.50 6.86 -24.89
C GLU A 11 -3.19 6.71 -23.39
N LEU A 12 -3.75 7.59 -22.55
CA LEU A 12 -3.58 7.59 -21.10
C LEU A 12 -4.94 7.74 -20.41
N PRO A 13 -5.83 6.73 -20.45
CA PRO A 13 -7.13 6.80 -19.81
C PRO A 13 -7.00 6.91 -18.30
N VAL A 14 -7.75 7.81 -17.68
CA VAL A 14 -7.85 7.91 -16.21
C VAL A 14 -8.27 6.57 -15.59
N SER A 15 -7.73 6.25 -14.42
CA SER A 15 -8.00 4.95 -13.82
C SER A 15 -9.47 4.80 -13.38
N PRO A 16 -10.04 3.57 -13.48
CA PRO A 16 -11.38 3.29 -12.97
C PRO A 16 -11.59 3.67 -11.50
N VAL A 17 -10.54 3.49 -10.68
CA VAL A 17 -10.55 3.82 -9.25
C VAL A 17 -10.68 5.33 -9.04
N PHE A 18 -9.97 6.13 -9.83
CA PHE A 18 -10.06 7.58 -9.76
C PHE A 18 -11.43 8.10 -10.24
N ILE A 19 -11.98 7.53 -11.32
CA ILE A 19 -13.33 7.85 -11.79
C ILE A 19 -14.39 7.54 -10.73
N ASP A 20 -14.32 6.38 -10.10
CA ASP A 20 -15.27 6.01 -9.04
C ASP A 20 -15.18 6.95 -7.83
N PHE A 21 -13.97 7.33 -7.42
CA PHE A 21 -13.77 8.33 -6.37
C PHE A 21 -14.38 9.68 -6.77
N LEU A 22 -14.11 10.18 -7.97
CA LEU A 22 -14.66 11.45 -8.45
C LEU A 22 -16.18 11.42 -8.58
N HIS A 23 -16.76 10.27 -8.94
CA HIS A 23 -18.20 10.12 -9.01
C HIS A 23 -18.87 10.36 -7.66
N HIS A 24 -18.31 9.82 -6.57
CA HIS A 24 -18.80 10.10 -5.22
C HIS A 24 -18.75 11.59 -4.87
N ILE A 25 -17.65 12.27 -5.23
CA ILE A 25 -17.50 13.72 -4.98
C ILE A 25 -18.48 14.54 -5.83
N VAL A 26 -18.61 14.23 -7.12
CA VAL A 26 -19.44 14.98 -8.06
C VAL A 26 -20.93 14.80 -7.78
N ALA A 27 -21.34 13.58 -7.42
CA ALA A 27 -22.72 13.24 -7.12
C ALA A 27 -23.10 13.46 -5.65
N ASP A 28 -22.17 13.95 -4.81
CA ASP A 28 -22.34 14.13 -3.36
C ASP A 28 -22.81 12.85 -2.65
N ILE A 29 -22.23 11.72 -3.06
CA ILE A 29 -22.51 10.40 -2.50
C ILE A 29 -21.47 10.12 -1.40
N PRO A 30 -21.89 9.87 -0.15
CA PRO A 30 -20.98 9.47 0.90
C PRO A 30 -20.21 8.19 0.54
N PHE A 31 -18.93 8.14 0.88
CA PHE A 31 -18.19 6.89 0.83
C PHE A 31 -18.66 6.04 2.00
N GLU A 32 -19.43 4.97 1.76
CA GLU A 32 -19.95 4.10 2.83
C GLU A 32 -19.51 2.64 2.63
N GLY A 33 -19.50 1.88 3.72
CA GLY A 33 -19.29 0.43 3.69
C GLY A 33 -17.84 0.00 3.50
N ALA A 34 -16.86 0.87 3.73
CA ALA A 34 -15.45 0.52 3.62
C ALA A 34 -15.02 -0.46 4.74
N ILE A 35 -14.56 -1.66 4.36
CA ILE A 35 -14.16 -2.73 5.29
C ILE A 35 -12.63 -2.96 5.37
N TRP A 36 -11.83 -2.07 4.78
CA TRP A 36 -10.37 -2.25 4.62
C TRP A 36 -9.60 -2.31 5.95
N GLY A 37 -10.19 -1.84 7.06
CA GLY A 37 -9.59 -1.82 8.39
C GLY A 37 -10.05 -2.96 9.31
N ASP A 38 -10.90 -3.87 8.85
CA ASP A 38 -11.39 -4.97 9.68
C ASP A 38 -10.34 -6.11 9.77
N GLN A 39 -9.85 -6.36 10.98
CA GLN A 39 -8.84 -7.40 11.25
C GLN A 39 -9.38 -8.83 10.99
N LEU A 40 -10.68 -9.04 11.18
CA LEU A 40 -11.33 -10.35 11.19
C LEU A 40 -12.06 -10.64 9.89
N SER A 41 -12.67 -9.64 9.26
CA SER A 41 -13.56 -9.85 8.11
C SER A 41 -12.97 -9.47 6.74
N GLU A 42 -11.63 -9.32 6.60
CA GLU A 42 -10.95 -9.20 5.29
C GLU A 42 -11.32 -10.41 4.38
N ALA A 43 -12.50 -10.34 3.77
CA ALA A 43 -13.00 -11.26 2.78
C ALA A 43 -12.31 -10.95 1.47
N LEU A 44 -12.30 -11.91 0.56
CA LEU A 44 -11.87 -11.69 -0.82
C LEU A 44 -12.78 -10.61 -1.44
N SER A 45 -12.31 -9.35 -1.40
CA SER A 45 -13.10 -8.21 -1.85
C SER A 45 -13.29 -8.28 -3.38
N SER A 46 -14.54 -8.36 -3.83
CA SER A 46 -14.93 -8.24 -5.24
C SER A 46 -15.05 -6.78 -5.69
N GLU A 47 -14.73 -5.82 -4.81
CA GLU A 47 -14.91 -4.39 -5.00
C GLU A 47 -14.19 -3.85 -6.24
N GLN A 48 -12.98 -4.34 -6.53
CA GLN A 48 -12.20 -3.89 -7.68
C GLN A 48 -12.84 -4.29 -9.03
N LYS A 49 -13.51 -5.45 -9.08
CA LYS A 49 -14.27 -5.87 -10.26
C LYS A 49 -15.50 -4.99 -10.45
N ARG A 50 -16.24 -4.73 -9.37
CA ARG A 50 -17.40 -3.82 -9.37
C ARG A 50 -17.02 -2.41 -9.83
N ILE A 51 -15.91 -1.86 -9.31
CA ILE A 51 -15.40 -0.53 -9.71
C ILE A 51 -15.08 -0.49 -11.20
N THR A 52 -14.46 -1.53 -11.73
CA THR A 52 -14.12 -1.60 -13.16
C THR A 52 -15.39 -1.63 -14.04
N GLU A 53 -16.41 -2.36 -13.60
CA GLU A 53 -17.70 -2.45 -14.29
C GLU A 53 -18.50 -1.13 -14.22
N SER A 54 -18.48 -0.43 -13.08
CA SER A 54 -19.19 0.85 -12.90
C SER A 54 -18.47 2.05 -13.49
N ALA A 55 -17.14 2.00 -13.66
CA ALA A 55 -16.34 3.13 -14.09
C ALA A 55 -16.80 3.73 -15.43
N THR A 56 -17.17 2.91 -16.41
CA THR A 56 -17.67 3.40 -17.71
C THR A 56 -18.95 4.22 -17.55
N ALA A 57 -19.88 3.77 -16.70
CA ALA A 57 -21.13 4.49 -16.43
C ALA A 57 -20.85 5.79 -15.63
N ASN A 58 -19.98 5.72 -14.63
CA ASN A 58 -19.61 6.85 -13.78
C ASN A 58 -18.83 7.93 -14.55
N ALA A 59 -18.02 7.54 -15.54
CA ALA A 59 -17.19 8.45 -16.33
C ALA A 59 -18.01 9.54 -17.04
N ALA A 60 -19.18 9.19 -17.59
CA ALA A 60 -20.04 10.17 -18.25
C ALA A 60 -20.53 11.26 -17.29
N GLY A 61 -20.90 10.88 -16.05
CA GLY A 61 -21.31 11.82 -15.02
C GLY A 61 -20.17 12.73 -14.56
N VAL A 62 -18.99 12.17 -14.34
CA VAL A 62 -17.78 12.92 -13.97
C VAL A 62 -17.39 13.91 -15.06
N MET A 63 -17.36 13.47 -16.32
CA MET A 63 -17.04 14.32 -17.47
C MET A 63 -18.13 15.35 -17.79
N GLY A 64 -19.37 15.14 -17.33
CA GLY A 64 -20.44 16.14 -17.41
C GLY A 64 -20.27 17.29 -16.41
N SER A 65 -19.54 17.07 -15.32
CA SER A 65 -19.37 18.04 -14.23
C SER A 65 -18.12 18.91 -14.39
N GLN A 66 -18.23 20.19 -14.05
CA GLN A 66 -17.07 21.10 -14.03
C GLN A 66 -16.03 20.68 -12.98
N VAL A 67 -16.47 20.20 -11.82
CA VAL A 67 -15.58 19.71 -10.75
C VAL A 67 -14.83 18.47 -11.22
N GLY A 68 -15.51 17.54 -11.89
CA GLY A 68 -14.90 16.34 -12.45
C GLY A 68 -13.85 16.66 -13.51
N LYS A 69 -14.17 17.55 -14.46
CA LYS A 69 -13.21 18.03 -15.48
C LYS A 69 -11.98 18.70 -14.87
N GLN A 70 -12.18 19.55 -13.85
CA GLN A 70 -11.07 20.22 -13.16
C GLN A 70 -10.16 19.23 -12.43
N ALA A 71 -10.74 18.24 -11.75
CA ALA A 71 -9.96 17.21 -11.07
C ALA A 71 -9.17 16.34 -12.07
N ILE A 72 -9.78 15.93 -13.19
CA ILE A 72 -9.07 15.20 -14.24
C ILE A 72 -7.94 16.05 -14.84
N GLY A 73 -8.21 17.34 -15.12
CA GLY A 73 -7.20 18.28 -15.58
C GLY A 73 -6.03 18.41 -14.60
N ARG A 74 -6.33 18.49 -13.29
CA ARG A 74 -5.33 18.53 -12.22
C ARG A 74 -4.47 17.26 -12.17
N ALA A 75 -5.09 16.08 -12.32
CA ALA A 75 -4.36 14.82 -12.38
C ALA A 75 -3.40 14.77 -13.58
N TYR A 76 -3.83 15.24 -14.77
CA TYR A 76 -2.93 15.32 -15.94
C TYR A 76 -1.82 16.37 -15.78
N GLU A 77 -2.10 17.52 -15.16
CA GLU A 77 -1.09 18.52 -14.85
C GLU A 77 0.02 17.92 -13.95
N LEU A 78 -0.38 17.25 -12.87
CA LEU A 78 0.54 16.55 -11.98
C LEU A 78 1.28 15.43 -12.71
N LEU A 79 0.62 14.70 -13.61
CA LEU A 79 1.25 13.66 -14.42
C LEU A 79 2.36 14.22 -15.32
N VAL A 80 2.09 15.31 -16.03
CA VAL A 80 3.09 16.00 -16.87
C VAL A 80 4.26 16.46 -16.00
N ALA A 81 3.97 16.98 -14.80
CA ALA A 81 5.00 17.40 -13.86
C ALA A 81 5.89 16.21 -13.45
N LEU A 82 5.30 15.05 -13.12
CA LEU A 82 6.02 13.82 -12.79
C LEU A 82 6.85 13.29 -13.98
N MET A 83 6.32 13.32 -15.20
CA MET A 83 7.01 12.85 -16.40
C MET A 83 8.23 13.73 -16.76
N THR A 84 8.13 15.04 -16.54
CA THR A 84 9.17 16.02 -16.88
C THR A 84 10.15 16.29 -15.75
N GLY A 85 9.89 15.77 -14.55
CA GLY A 85 10.65 16.11 -13.36
C GLY A 85 10.42 17.54 -12.87
N ASN A 86 9.33 18.20 -13.30
CA ASN A 86 8.94 19.49 -12.75
C ASN A 86 8.41 19.30 -11.33
N VAL A 87 9.21 19.71 -10.35
CA VAL A 87 8.92 19.51 -8.94
C VAL A 87 8.02 20.59 -8.33
N ASP A 88 7.80 21.71 -9.00
CA ASP A 88 7.11 22.85 -8.39
C ASP A 88 5.65 22.55 -7.97
N PRO A 89 4.78 21.98 -8.82
CA PRO A 89 3.42 21.62 -8.37
C PRO A 89 3.42 20.50 -7.31
N ILE A 90 4.50 19.70 -7.24
CA ILE A 90 4.67 18.67 -6.22
C ILE A 90 5.10 19.30 -4.87
N LYS A 91 5.95 20.32 -4.89
CA LYS A 91 6.39 21.02 -3.68
C LYS A 91 5.21 21.67 -2.95
N ASP A 92 4.28 22.26 -3.68
CA ASP A 92 3.08 22.87 -3.07
C ASP A 92 2.27 21.85 -2.27
N LEU A 93 2.12 20.63 -2.81
CA LEU A 93 1.51 19.51 -2.10
C LEU A 93 2.33 19.12 -0.86
N GLN A 94 3.65 19.02 -0.98
CA GLN A 94 4.54 18.66 0.13
C GLN A 94 4.58 19.71 1.24
N LEU A 95 4.33 20.98 0.92
CA LEU A 95 4.23 22.06 1.90
C LEU A 95 2.91 22.00 2.66
N ARG A 96 1.83 21.56 2.00
CA ARG A 96 0.48 21.50 2.57
C ARG A 96 0.18 20.21 3.32
N PHE A 97 0.66 19.08 2.81
CA PHE A 97 0.35 17.74 3.31
C PHE A 97 1.57 17.08 3.96
N HIS A 98 1.28 16.23 4.94
CA HIS A 98 2.26 15.42 5.64
C HIS A 98 1.80 13.97 5.67
N PHE A 99 2.49 13.13 4.90
CA PHE A 99 2.10 11.75 4.71
C PHE A 99 2.65 10.86 5.83
N ILE A 100 1.79 9.98 6.34
CA ILE A 100 2.14 8.92 7.30
C ILE A 100 1.88 7.59 6.62
N ASN A 101 2.92 6.97 6.10
CA ASN A 101 2.83 5.73 5.35
C ASN A 101 3.05 4.52 6.24
N VAL A 102 2.12 3.57 6.22
CA VAL A 102 2.28 2.24 6.80
C VAL A 102 2.64 1.28 5.68
N ILE A 103 3.86 0.75 5.72
CA ILE A 103 4.47 -0.10 4.70
C ILE A 103 4.76 -1.47 5.30
N GLY A 104 4.69 -2.52 4.50
CA GLY A 104 5.17 -3.85 4.87
C GLY A 104 4.46 -4.96 4.11
N VAL A 105 5.01 -6.18 4.16
CA VAL A 105 4.41 -7.35 3.52
C VAL A 105 2.98 -7.57 4.03
N PRO A 106 1.99 -7.95 3.19
CA PRO A 106 0.64 -8.23 3.66
C PRO A 106 0.58 -9.17 4.86
N ARG A 107 -0.47 -9.02 5.68
CA ARG A 107 -0.76 -9.81 6.90
C ARG A 107 0.16 -9.52 8.10
N ASN A 108 0.65 -8.30 8.22
CA ASN A 108 1.58 -7.85 9.26
C ASN A 108 1.04 -6.74 10.18
N GLY A 109 -0.27 -6.50 10.22
CA GLY A 109 -0.87 -5.46 11.06
C GLY A 109 -0.96 -4.06 10.43
N GLY A 110 -0.53 -3.89 9.17
CA GLY A 110 -0.59 -2.57 8.52
C GLY A 110 -2.00 -1.98 8.39
N SER A 111 -3.04 -2.82 8.17
CA SER A 111 -4.44 -2.36 8.13
C SER A 111 -4.90 -1.79 9.48
N TYR A 112 -4.51 -2.46 10.59
CA TYR A 112 -4.81 -2.00 11.95
C TYR A 112 -4.16 -0.65 12.26
N LEU A 113 -2.84 -0.52 12.04
CA LEU A 113 -2.15 0.75 12.29
C LEU A 113 -2.76 1.89 11.48
N THR A 114 -3.03 1.66 10.19
CA THR A 114 -3.65 2.67 9.32
C THR A 114 -5.01 3.10 9.87
N LYS A 115 -5.86 2.13 10.26
CA LYS A 115 -7.17 2.38 10.85
C LYS A 115 -7.09 3.24 12.11
N GLU A 116 -6.19 2.88 13.03
CA GLU A 116 -6.07 3.61 14.29
C GLU A 116 -5.47 5.02 14.10
N ILE A 117 -4.60 5.24 13.12
CA ILE A 117 -4.14 6.60 12.79
C ILE A 117 -5.32 7.45 12.26
N TYR A 118 -6.19 6.89 11.41
CA TYR A 118 -7.42 7.58 10.99
C TYR A 118 -8.35 7.89 12.18
N ARG A 119 -8.56 6.93 13.09
CA ARG A 119 -9.37 7.15 14.30
C ARG A 119 -8.76 8.22 15.21
N ALA A 120 -7.44 8.23 15.37
CA ALA A 120 -6.73 9.26 16.14
C ALA A 120 -6.88 10.67 15.52
N LEU A 121 -7.12 10.76 14.21
CA LEU A 121 -7.44 12.02 13.53
C LEU A 121 -8.95 12.37 13.55
N GLY A 122 -9.79 11.53 14.16
CA GLY A 122 -11.23 11.73 14.29
C GLY A 122 -12.06 11.24 13.11
N TYR A 123 -11.49 10.45 12.19
CA TYR A 123 -12.26 9.89 11.08
C TYR A 123 -13.08 8.68 11.52
N GLN A 124 -14.26 8.56 10.93
CA GLN A 124 -15.01 7.31 10.90
C GLN A 124 -14.47 6.44 9.77
N THR A 125 -13.78 5.36 10.09
CA THR A 125 -12.98 4.59 9.10
C THR A 125 -13.83 3.94 8.01
N HIS A 126 -15.09 3.60 8.30
CA HIS A 126 -16.04 3.06 7.31
C HIS A 126 -16.46 4.10 6.27
N LEU A 127 -16.18 5.38 6.52
CA LEU A 127 -16.40 6.49 5.59
C LEU A 127 -15.14 6.89 4.82
N VAL A 128 -14.00 6.25 5.09
CA VAL A 128 -12.74 6.56 4.40
C VAL A 128 -12.63 5.67 3.17
N PRO A 129 -12.50 6.24 1.95
CA PRO A 129 -12.41 5.46 0.72
C PRO A 129 -11.25 4.49 0.74
N ASN A 130 -11.46 3.27 0.23
CA ASN A 130 -10.42 2.25 0.12
C ASN A 130 -9.20 2.75 -0.68
N ALA A 131 -9.43 3.42 -1.81
CA ALA A 131 -8.37 4.02 -2.64
C ALA A 131 -7.55 5.10 -1.91
N ILE A 132 -8.15 5.79 -0.94
CA ILE A 132 -7.44 6.76 -0.10
C ILE A 132 -6.60 6.03 0.95
N ALA A 133 -7.15 5.08 1.70
CA ALA A 133 -6.50 4.52 2.87
C ALA A 133 -5.61 3.29 2.62
N HIS A 134 -5.94 2.41 1.68
CA HIS A 134 -5.37 1.05 1.60
C HIS A 134 -4.49 0.81 0.37
N ASP A 135 -3.94 -0.39 0.22
CA ASP A 135 -2.84 -0.78 -0.68
C ASP A 135 -3.21 -0.90 -2.17
N GLY A 136 -4.46 -0.65 -2.53
CA GLY A 136 -4.95 -0.79 -3.90
C GLY A 136 -4.47 0.32 -4.84
N PHE A 137 -4.14 1.50 -4.31
CA PHE A 137 -3.89 2.71 -5.09
C PHE A 137 -3.01 3.69 -4.30
N PRO A 138 -2.04 4.41 -4.87
CA PRO A 138 -1.59 4.35 -6.25
C PRO A 138 -0.95 3.00 -6.59
N GLU A 139 -0.87 2.68 -7.87
CA GLU A 139 -0.29 1.43 -8.34
C GLU A 139 1.24 1.52 -8.35
N ALA A 140 1.90 0.47 -7.88
CA ALA A 140 3.32 0.24 -8.07
C ALA A 140 3.58 -1.27 -8.04
N GLY A 141 4.50 -1.72 -8.87
CA GLY A 141 4.83 -3.12 -8.98
C GLY A 141 6.12 -3.33 -9.75
N PRO A 142 6.49 -4.60 -9.99
CA PRO A 142 7.67 -4.91 -10.80
C PRO A 142 7.59 -4.28 -12.19
N PHE A 143 8.75 -3.94 -12.75
CA PHE A 143 8.84 -3.29 -14.05
C PHE A 143 8.27 -4.18 -15.16
N ARG A 144 7.29 -3.67 -15.88
CA ARG A 144 6.69 -4.27 -17.08
C ARG A 144 6.61 -3.24 -18.19
N PHE A 145 7.05 -3.66 -19.37
CA PHE A 145 7.01 -2.85 -20.59
C PHE A 145 6.66 -3.74 -21.78
N GLU A 146 5.38 -3.78 -22.12
CA GLU A 146 4.82 -4.52 -23.25
C GLU A 146 3.66 -3.71 -23.86
N ARG A 147 3.16 -4.13 -25.03
CA ARG A 147 2.10 -3.38 -25.70
C ARG A 147 0.85 -3.28 -24.80
N GLY A 148 0.46 -2.05 -24.46
CA GLY A 148 -0.68 -1.78 -23.58
C GLY A 148 -0.37 -1.82 -22.08
N VAL A 149 0.87 -2.16 -21.67
CA VAL A 149 1.27 -2.18 -20.27
C VAL A 149 2.63 -1.49 -20.11
N ASN A 150 2.62 -0.29 -19.54
CA ASN A 150 3.81 0.42 -19.09
C ASN A 150 3.66 0.71 -17.59
N SER A 151 4.23 -0.17 -16.77
CA SER A 151 4.15 -0.09 -15.30
C SER A 151 4.65 1.25 -14.74
N TRP A 152 5.68 1.86 -15.35
CA TRP A 152 6.21 3.14 -14.91
C TRP A 152 5.20 4.25 -15.17
N MET A 153 4.65 4.30 -16.38
CA MET A 153 3.62 5.26 -16.75
C MET A 153 2.36 5.12 -15.88
N THR A 154 1.91 3.88 -15.63
CA THR A 154 0.80 3.60 -14.71
C THR A 154 1.10 4.08 -13.29
N SER A 155 2.33 3.89 -12.79
CA SER A 155 2.73 4.36 -11.46
C SER A 155 2.70 5.89 -11.36
N LEU A 156 3.25 6.59 -12.37
CA LEU A 156 3.21 8.06 -12.42
C LEU A 156 1.76 8.57 -12.48
N GLN A 157 0.94 7.98 -13.35
CA GLN A 157 -0.45 8.40 -13.54
C GLN A 157 -1.27 8.19 -12.28
N THR A 158 -1.27 6.98 -11.72
CA THR A 158 -2.05 6.69 -10.52
C THR A 158 -1.55 7.47 -9.31
N MET A 159 -0.26 7.82 -9.25
CA MET A 159 0.26 8.74 -8.24
C MET A 159 -0.29 10.16 -8.41
N ALA A 160 -0.34 10.68 -9.64
CA ALA A 160 -0.92 12.00 -9.92
C ALA A 160 -2.42 12.06 -9.59
N GLU A 161 -3.15 11.02 -9.95
CA GLU A 161 -4.55 10.82 -9.57
C GLU A 161 -4.70 10.76 -8.03
N TYR A 162 -3.86 10.00 -7.33
CA TYR A 162 -3.88 9.90 -5.87
C TYR A 162 -3.64 11.24 -5.18
N LEU A 163 -2.65 12.02 -5.64
CA LEU A 163 -2.40 13.37 -5.11
C LEU A 163 -3.60 14.29 -5.31
N THR A 164 -4.28 14.18 -6.46
CA THR A 164 -5.51 14.93 -6.71
C THR A 164 -6.64 14.50 -5.77
N MET A 165 -6.80 13.20 -5.53
CA MET A 165 -7.75 12.68 -4.54
C MET A 165 -7.43 13.21 -3.13
N VAL A 166 -6.15 13.29 -2.76
CA VAL A 166 -5.72 13.86 -1.49
C VAL A 166 -6.09 15.33 -1.37
N GLU A 167 -5.88 16.14 -2.41
CA GLU A 167 -6.30 17.55 -2.43
C GLU A 167 -7.81 17.71 -2.22
N LEU A 168 -8.61 16.86 -2.87
CA LEU A 168 -10.07 16.92 -2.79
C LEU A 168 -10.59 16.43 -1.45
N TYR A 169 -10.10 15.29 -0.96
CA TYR A 169 -10.59 14.63 0.25
C TYR A 169 -10.07 15.31 1.52
N PHE A 170 -8.78 15.64 1.56
CA PHE A 170 -8.14 16.19 2.75
C PHE A 170 -8.02 17.71 2.77
N GLY A 171 -8.18 18.38 1.62
CA GLY A 171 -7.78 19.78 1.47
C GLY A 171 -8.45 20.78 2.43
N LYS A 172 -9.61 20.42 3.01
CA LYS A 172 -10.34 21.26 3.97
C LYS A 172 -10.09 20.87 5.43
N ASN A 173 -9.28 19.86 5.70
CA ASN A 173 -9.06 19.35 7.05
C ASN A 173 -8.11 20.25 7.84
N LYS A 174 -8.23 20.16 9.17
CA LYS A 174 -7.43 20.95 10.09
C LYS A 174 -5.95 20.51 10.02
N PRO A 175 -5.00 21.44 9.84
CA PRO A 175 -3.58 21.13 9.94
C PRO A 175 -3.18 20.75 11.38
N HIS A 176 -2.27 19.81 11.52
CA HIS A 176 -1.53 19.50 12.74
C HIS A 176 -0.06 19.88 12.52
N SER A 177 0.50 20.69 13.42
CA SER A 177 1.87 21.21 13.28
C SER A 177 2.14 21.91 11.94
N GLY A 178 1.13 22.61 11.40
CA GLY A 178 1.23 23.38 10.16
C GLY A 178 0.93 22.62 8.87
N LYS A 179 0.70 21.29 8.90
CA LYS A 179 0.37 20.48 7.72
C LYS A 179 -0.85 19.59 7.92
N ILE A 180 -1.53 19.23 6.84
CA ILE A 180 -2.65 18.29 6.88
C ILE A 180 -2.10 16.86 6.84
N LEU A 181 -2.43 16.05 7.85
CA LEU A 181 -1.95 14.68 7.97
C LEU A 181 -2.71 13.75 7.03
N VAL A 182 -1.98 12.92 6.29
CA VAL A 182 -2.54 11.97 5.30
C VAL A 182 -2.05 10.55 5.62
N PRO A 183 -2.83 9.74 6.34
CA PRO A 183 -2.48 8.35 6.62
C PRO A 183 -2.67 7.48 5.38
N LYS A 184 -1.69 6.63 5.08
CA LYS A 184 -1.75 5.75 3.91
C LYS A 184 -1.12 4.39 4.21
N LYS A 185 -1.87 3.31 4.00
CA LYS A 185 -1.25 2.00 3.81
C LYS A 185 -0.66 1.94 2.40
N LEU A 186 0.67 1.78 2.33
CA LEU A 186 1.46 1.87 1.10
C LEU A 186 2.31 0.59 0.95
N THR A 187 1.67 -0.58 0.98
CA THR A 187 2.37 -1.86 0.80
C THR A 187 3.16 -1.92 -0.51
N LYS A 188 2.65 -1.30 -1.58
CA LYS A 188 3.36 -1.23 -2.88
C LYS A 188 4.52 -0.20 -2.89
N GLY A 189 4.69 0.55 -1.82
CA GLY A 189 5.77 1.53 -1.67
C GLY A 189 7.18 0.92 -1.76
N SER A 190 7.31 -0.37 -1.44
CA SER A 190 8.58 -1.08 -1.55
C SER A 190 9.08 -1.19 -3.00
N TYR A 191 8.21 -1.22 -4.01
CA TYR A 191 8.63 -1.37 -5.41
C TYR A 191 9.29 -0.10 -5.99
N ALA A 192 8.97 1.06 -5.43
CA ALA A 192 9.44 2.35 -5.93
C ALA A 192 9.72 3.33 -4.78
N GLY A 193 10.47 2.88 -3.77
CA GLY A 193 10.65 3.62 -2.51
C GLY A 193 11.19 5.03 -2.68
N GLY A 194 12.21 5.21 -3.52
CA GLY A 194 12.79 6.52 -3.81
C GLY A 194 11.82 7.47 -4.52
N PHE A 195 10.96 6.93 -5.40
CA PHE A 195 9.91 7.69 -6.06
C PHE A 195 8.89 8.20 -5.03
N PHE A 196 8.31 7.33 -4.21
CA PHE A 196 7.35 7.74 -3.19
C PHE A 196 7.96 8.70 -2.18
N HIS A 197 9.19 8.43 -1.69
CA HIS A 197 9.88 9.34 -0.79
C HIS A 197 10.06 10.74 -1.41
N ARG A 198 10.43 10.82 -2.69
CA ARG A 198 10.66 12.10 -3.36
C ARG A 198 9.37 12.86 -3.64
N ILE A 199 8.27 12.16 -3.95
CA ILE A 199 6.98 12.77 -4.31
C ILE A 199 6.14 13.12 -3.07
N LEU A 200 6.12 12.28 -2.04
CA LEU A 200 5.38 12.53 -0.81
C LEU A 200 6.07 13.54 0.13
N GLY A 201 7.35 13.84 -0.14
CA GLY A 201 8.12 14.89 0.52
C GLY A 201 9.09 14.38 1.56
N GLN A 202 10.07 15.21 1.90
CA GLN A 202 11.16 14.83 2.81
C GLN A 202 10.71 14.58 4.25
N ALA A 203 9.60 15.19 4.67
CA ALA A 203 9.03 15.02 6.01
C ALA A 203 8.13 13.78 6.12
N VAL A 204 8.04 12.93 5.10
CA VAL A 204 7.20 11.74 5.13
C VAL A 204 7.58 10.81 6.28
N GLU A 205 6.58 10.42 7.08
CA GLU A 205 6.74 9.41 8.12
C GLU A 205 6.52 8.03 7.50
N ASN A 206 7.51 7.16 7.54
CA ASN A 206 7.40 5.79 7.06
C ASN A 206 7.45 4.84 8.26
N ILE A 207 6.35 4.11 8.46
CA ILE A 207 6.21 3.07 9.47
C ILE A 207 6.30 1.73 8.75
N LEU A 208 7.32 0.94 9.05
CA LEU A 208 7.57 -0.33 8.42
C LEU A 208 7.20 -1.48 9.37
N THR A 209 6.10 -2.14 9.05
CA THR A 209 5.60 -3.29 9.79
C THR A 209 6.28 -4.57 9.33
N VAL A 210 6.80 -5.37 10.26
CA VAL A 210 7.56 -6.59 9.96
C VAL A 210 6.98 -7.77 10.72
N ARG A 211 6.69 -8.86 10.01
CA ARG A 211 6.18 -10.11 10.60
C ARG A 211 6.94 -11.29 10.03
N HIS A 212 7.08 -12.33 10.83
CA HIS A 212 7.70 -13.59 10.40
C HIS A 212 7.00 -14.15 9.15
N PRO A 213 7.75 -14.68 8.17
CA PRO A 213 7.16 -15.18 6.92
C PRO A 213 6.20 -16.34 7.15
N VAL A 214 6.47 -17.22 8.13
CA VAL A 214 5.60 -18.37 8.43
C VAL A 214 4.21 -17.92 8.90
N THR A 215 4.13 -17.03 9.89
CA THR A 215 2.84 -16.60 10.44
C THR A 215 2.07 -15.70 9.48
N SER A 216 2.78 -14.91 8.67
CA SER A 216 2.20 -14.16 7.55
C SER A 216 1.63 -15.10 6.47
N CYS A 217 2.35 -16.18 6.14
CA CYS A 217 1.91 -17.19 5.17
C CYS A 217 0.69 -17.97 5.67
N ILE A 218 0.69 -18.38 6.95
CA ILE A 218 -0.47 -19.03 7.60
C ILE A 218 -1.69 -18.12 7.49
N SER A 219 -1.55 -16.87 7.91
CA SER A 219 -2.64 -15.90 7.83
C SER A 219 -3.13 -15.67 6.39
N THR A 220 -2.24 -15.77 5.40
CA THR A 220 -2.61 -15.64 3.98
C THR A 220 -3.44 -16.84 3.52
N TYR A 221 -2.95 -18.07 3.70
CA TYR A 221 -3.69 -19.23 3.19
C TYR A 221 -5.01 -19.43 3.92
N GLU A 222 -5.10 -19.12 5.23
CA GLU A 222 -6.33 -19.25 6.00
C GLU A 222 -7.42 -18.33 5.47
N LYS A 223 -7.06 -17.08 5.15
CA LYS A 223 -7.97 -16.13 4.52
C LYS A 223 -8.36 -16.53 3.10
N SER A 224 -7.48 -17.26 2.40
CA SER A 224 -7.78 -17.86 1.10
C SER A 224 -8.50 -19.23 1.20
N GLY A 225 -9.06 -19.59 2.36
CA GLY A 225 -9.87 -20.81 2.54
C GLY A 225 -9.09 -22.06 2.95
N GLY A 226 -7.86 -21.91 3.44
CA GLY A 226 -7.00 -23.01 3.93
C GLY A 226 -5.79 -23.27 3.03
N LEU A 227 -4.91 -24.17 3.46
CA LEU A 227 -3.79 -24.65 2.62
C LEU A 227 -4.35 -25.54 1.50
N PRO A 228 -3.93 -25.38 0.23
CA PRO A 228 -4.35 -26.26 -0.85
C PRO A 228 -4.08 -27.74 -0.51
N PRO A 229 -5.00 -28.68 -0.83
CA PRO A 229 -4.86 -30.09 -0.45
C PRO A 229 -3.61 -30.78 -1.00
N ASP A 230 -3.11 -30.31 -2.15
CA ASP A 230 -1.88 -30.78 -2.78
C ASP A 230 -0.60 -30.10 -2.24
N GLY A 231 -0.75 -29.13 -1.33
CA GLY A 231 0.35 -28.36 -0.76
C GLY A 231 1.01 -27.38 -1.75
N CYS A 232 0.52 -27.30 -2.99
CA CYS A 232 1.08 -26.46 -4.04
C CYS A 232 0.53 -25.04 -3.99
N PHE A 233 1.30 -24.09 -4.53
CA PHE A 233 0.90 -22.71 -4.62
C PHE A 233 -0.28 -22.51 -5.59
N ARG A 234 -1.27 -21.71 -5.19
CA ARG A 234 -2.46 -21.38 -6.00
C ARG A 234 -2.85 -19.93 -5.80
N VAL A 235 -3.22 -19.25 -6.88
CA VAL A 235 -3.77 -17.89 -6.82
C VAL A 235 -5.26 -17.95 -6.53
N ARG A 236 -5.65 -17.45 -5.35
CA ARG A 236 -7.05 -17.42 -4.88
C ARG A 236 -7.45 -16.03 -4.36
N GLY A 237 -6.48 -15.13 -4.14
CA GLY A 237 -6.69 -13.73 -3.80
C GLY A 237 -5.52 -12.83 -4.19
N ASN A 238 -5.63 -11.55 -3.84
CA ASN A 238 -4.69 -10.50 -4.25
C ASN A 238 -3.25 -10.76 -3.79
N ILE A 239 -3.04 -11.25 -2.57
CA ILE A 239 -1.70 -11.51 -2.04
C ILE A 239 -1.01 -12.64 -2.84
N GLU A 240 -1.74 -13.71 -3.15
CA GLU A 240 -1.20 -14.80 -3.96
C GLU A 240 -0.95 -14.36 -5.41
N GLU A 241 -1.78 -13.47 -5.95
CA GLU A 241 -1.51 -12.86 -7.25
C GLU A 241 -0.22 -12.01 -7.23
N TRP A 242 0.05 -11.28 -6.13
CA TRP A 242 1.31 -10.55 -5.97
C TRP A 242 2.52 -11.48 -5.87
N VAL A 243 2.40 -12.58 -5.11
CA VAL A 243 3.44 -13.62 -5.05
C VAL A 243 3.73 -14.15 -6.45
N ARG A 244 2.69 -14.58 -7.20
CA ARG A 244 2.86 -15.09 -8.57
C ARG A 244 3.53 -14.07 -9.48
N ARG A 245 3.01 -12.83 -9.51
CA ARG A 245 3.52 -11.73 -10.33
C ARG A 245 4.99 -11.45 -10.06
N ASP A 246 5.38 -11.35 -8.78
CA ASP A 246 6.74 -10.99 -8.39
C ASP A 246 7.72 -12.12 -8.68
N LEU A 247 7.34 -13.38 -8.45
CA LEU A 247 8.18 -14.52 -8.83
C LEU A 247 8.37 -14.62 -10.34
N SER A 248 7.31 -14.37 -11.12
CA SER A 248 7.42 -14.33 -12.58
C SER A 248 8.32 -13.20 -13.07
N TYR A 249 8.27 -12.03 -12.43
CA TYR A 249 9.20 -10.95 -12.75
C TYR A 249 10.66 -11.34 -12.51
N THR A 250 10.93 -12.14 -11.48
CA THR A 250 12.28 -12.65 -11.18
C THR A 250 12.65 -13.92 -11.97
N GLY A 251 11.85 -14.32 -12.95
CA GLY A 251 12.18 -15.38 -13.92
C GLY A 251 11.54 -16.74 -13.67
N CYS A 252 10.56 -16.87 -12.76
CA CYS A 252 9.81 -18.12 -12.60
C CYS A 252 8.62 -18.20 -13.57
N GLU A 253 8.52 -19.29 -14.33
CA GLU A 253 7.37 -19.51 -15.19
C GLU A 253 6.09 -19.78 -14.37
N ASN A 254 4.92 -19.37 -14.86
CA ASN A 254 3.66 -19.58 -14.16
C ASN A 254 3.40 -21.07 -13.83
N ALA A 255 3.79 -21.95 -14.75
CA ALA A 255 3.67 -23.40 -14.57
C ALA A 255 4.62 -23.95 -13.50
N GLU A 256 5.78 -23.31 -13.29
CA GLU A 256 6.72 -23.66 -12.22
C GLU A 256 6.16 -23.19 -10.88
N VAL A 257 5.70 -21.93 -10.81
CA VAL A 257 5.10 -21.36 -9.60
C VAL A 257 3.92 -22.21 -9.12
N ALA A 258 3.05 -22.65 -10.02
CA ALA A 258 1.91 -23.52 -9.70
C ALA A 258 2.30 -24.91 -9.15
N LYS A 259 3.54 -25.36 -9.37
CA LYS A 259 4.07 -26.63 -8.86
C LYS A 259 4.94 -26.46 -7.61
N MET A 260 5.24 -25.22 -7.20
CA MET A 260 6.04 -24.96 -6.00
C MET A 260 5.21 -25.28 -4.75
N PRO A 261 5.85 -25.81 -3.68
CA PRO A 261 5.22 -25.84 -2.36
C PRO A 261 4.75 -24.44 -1.96
N TYR A 262 3.56 -24.34 -1.36
CA TYR A 262 2.91 -23.05 -1.09
C TYR A 262 3.81 -22.09 -0.30
N PHE A 263 4.44 -22.60 0.76
CA PHE A 263 5.34 -21.80 1.60
C PHE A 263 6.62 -21.38 0.86
N ASP A 264 7.11 -22.17 -0.10
CA ASP A 264 8.33 -21.84 -0.84
C ASP A 264 8.11 -20.64 -1.75
N ALA A 265 6.96 -20.61 -2.44
CA ALA A 265 6.55 -19.47 -3.23
C ALA A 265 6.39 -18.21 -2.36
N TYR A 266 5.69 -18.34 -1.22
CA TYR A 266 5.48 -17.23 -0.29
C TYR A 266 6.80 -16.71 0.32
N LEU A 267 7.69 -17.61 0.75
CA LEU A 267 8.96 -17.26 1.39
C LEU A 267 9.88 -16.50 0.44
N ARG A 268 9.95 -16.91 -0.83
CA ARG A 268 10.70 -16.19 -1.88
C ARG A 268 10.12 -14.79 -2.11
N TYR A 269 8.80 -14.66 -2.17
CA TYR A 269 8.14 -13.35 -2.27
C TYR A 269 8.45 -12.47 -1.05
N TRP A 270 8.35 -13.02 0.17
CA TRP A 270 8.64 -12.28 1.40
C TRP A 270 10.09 -11.78 1.43
N GLU A 271 11.06 -12.64 1.05
CA GLU A 271 12.48 -12.28 0.95
C GLU A 271 12.68 -11.16 -0.07
N GLN A 272 12.13 -11.31 -1.28
CA GLN A 272 12.24 -10.31 -2.35
C GLN A 272 11.63 -8.97 -1.96
N TYR A 273 10.48 -8.97 -1.30
CA TYR A 273 9.83 -7.74 -0.83
C TYR A 273 10.73 -6.96 0.16
N HIS A 274 11.42 -7.67 1.06
CA HIS A 274 12.36 -7.04 1.99
C HIS A 274 13.64 -6.57 1.31
N TYR A 275 14.08 -7.24 0.25
CA TYR A 275 15.16 -6.72 -0.61
C TYR A 275 14.73 -5.44 -1.31
N TYR A 276 13.50 -5.33 -1.78
CA TYR A 276 13.01 -4.08 -2.37
C TYR A 276 13.00 -2.92 -1.36
N ILE A 277 12.59 -3.16 -0.12
CA ILE A 277 12.71 -2.14 0.95
C ILE A 277 14.15 -1.61 1.07
N ALA A 278 15.14 -2.50 1.05
CA ALA A 278 16.54 -2.13 1.17
C ALA A 278 17.07 -1.38 -0.08
N THR A 279 16.59 -1.76 -1.28
CA THR A 279 17.27 -1.45 -2.55
C THR A 279 16.55 -0.44 -3.47
N THR A 280 15.25 -0.18 -3.30
CA THR A 280 14.49 0.71 -4.21
C THR A 280 14.48 2.18 -3.79
N GLY A 281 15.29 2.55 -2.80
CA GLY A 281 15.42 3.91 -2.29
C GLY A 281 14.46 4.28 -1.15
N LEU A 282 13.65 3.34 -0.64
CA LEU A 282 12.89 3.58 0.59
C LEU A 282 13.84 3.81 1.78
N SER A 283 14.95 3.05 1.81
CA SER A 283 16.07 3.17 2.76
C SER A 283 16.77 4.54 2.77
N ALA A 284 16.50 5.42 1.80
CA ALA A 284 16.96 6.80 1.82
C ALA A 284 16.30 7.61 2.95
N ASN A 285 15.10 7.24 3.39
CA ASN A 285 14.50 7.77 4.61
C ASN A 285 15.16 7.07 5.81
N ARG A 286 15.97 7.81 6.57
CA ARG A 286 16.68 7.27 7.75
C ARG A 286 15.82 7.23 9.01
N ASP A 287 14.67 7.90 9.00
CA ASP A 287 13.74 7.98 10.12
C ASP A 287 12.60 6.94 10.01
N ILE A 288 12.83 5.84 9.28
CA ILE A 288 11.85 4.75 9.19
C ILE A 288 11.65 4.13 10.58
N VAL A 289 10.40 4.12 11.04
CA VAL A 289 10.01 3.46 12.28
C VAL A 289 9.69 2.01 11.97
N VAL A 290 10.54 1.08 12.39
CA VAL A 290 10.30 -0.35 12.20
C VAL A 290 9.52 -0.92 13.38
N VAL A 291 8.37 -1.53 13.11
CA VAL A 291 7.48 -2.13 14.13
C VAL A 291 7.31 -3.62 13.87
N PRO A 292 7.93 -4.48 14.69
CA PRO A 292 7.69 -5.91 14.65
C PRO A 292 6.26 -6.24 15.08
N TYR A 293 5.65 -7.23 14.43
CA TYR A 293 4.33 -7.76 14.76
C TYR A 293 4.28 -8.21 16.24
N GLY A 294 3.24 -7.79 16.94
CA GLY A 294 3.05 -8.10 18.35
C GLY A 294 2.12 -7.09 19.00
N LYS A 295 1.27 -7.55 19.93
CA LYS A 295 0.22 -6.75 20.54
C LYS A 295 0.73 -5.48 21.20
N GLU A 296 1.63 -5.62 22.15
CA GLU A 296 2.21 -4.50 22.90
C GLU A 296 2.86 -3.47 21.96
N ARG A 297 3.72 -3.93 21.04
CA ARG A 297 4.44 -3.06 20.09
C ARG A 297 3.49 -2.28 19.16
N MET A 298 2.42 -2.92 18.68
CA MET A 298 1.42 -2.29 17.82
C MET A 298 0.55 -1.29 18.60
N GLU A 299 0.03 -1.70 19.76
CA GLU A 299 -0.83 -0.86 20.59
C GLU A 299 -0.09 0.35 21.17
N ASP A 300 1.19 0.21 21.53
CA ASP A 300 2.00 1.32 22.06
C ASP A 300 2.34 2.34 20.97
N LEU A 301 2.67 1.88 19.76
CA LEU A 301 2.80 2.79 18.62
C LEU A 301 1.49 3.55 18.39
N VAL A 302 0.35 2.87 18.38
CA VAL A 302 -0.95 3.51 18.21
C VAL A 302 -1.22 4.55 19.29
N LYS A 303 -1.02 4.20 20.58
CA LYS A 303 -1.18 5.15 21.69
C LYS A 303 -0.31 6.40 21.49
N SER A 304 0.92 6.23 20.98
CA SER A 304 1.80 7.36 20.69
C SER A 304 1.20 8.34 19.66
N PHE A 305 0.50 7.85 18.63
CA PHE A 305 -0.21 8.69 17.67
C PHE A 305 -1.37 9.43 18.32
N TYR A 306 -2.19 8.75 19.12
CA TYR A 306 -3.28 9.40 19.83
C TYR A 306 -2.79 10.53 20.74
N TYR A 307 -1.75 10.28 21.55
CA TYR A 307 -1.15 11.32 22.40
C TYR A 307 -0.59 12.47 21.57
N ARG A 308 0.14 12.17 20.49
CA ARG A 308 0.70 13.18 19.58
C ARG A 308 -0.39 14.05 18.92
N LEU A 309 -1.59 13.50 18.74
CA LEU A 309 -2.73 14.18 18.14
C LEU A 309 -3.67 14.83 19.17
N GLY A 310 -3.27 14.85 20.44
CA GLY A 310 -3.93 15.62 21.51
C GLY A 310 -4.99 14.86 22.30
N HIS A 311 -5.11 13.54 22.13
CA HIS A 311 -5.97 12.72 22.97
C HIS A 311 -5.35 12.54 24.36
N ARG A 312 -6.16 12.73 25.41
CA ARG A 312 -5.71 12.61 26.82
C ARG A 312 -5.85 11.20 27.38
N ASP A 313 -6.83 10.45 26.89
CA ASP A 313 -7.14 9.08 27.31
C ASP A 313 -7.39 8.23 26.04
N PRO A 314 -6.32 7.73 25.40
CA PRO A 314 -6.44 7.00 24.15
C PRO A 314 -7.11 5.64 24.37
N GLN A 315 -8.16 5.38 23.60
CA GLN A 315 -8.90 4.12 23.60
C GLN A 315 -8.81 3.46 22.21
N PRO A 316 -7.62 2.96 21.81
CA PRO A 316 -7.48 2.27 20.55
C PRO A 316 -8.19 0.92 20.58
N GLU A 317 -8.55 0.40 19.41
CA GLU A 317 -9.01 -0.98 19.34
C GLU A 317 -7.90 -1.97 19.72
N ALA A 318 -8.28 -3.10 20.30
CA ALA A 318 -7.33 -4.15 20.64
C ALA A 318 -6.67 -4.72 19.38
N PHE A 319 -5.36 -4.96 19.46
CA PHE A 319 -4.66 -5.66 18.40
C PHE A 319 -4.77 -7.17 18.60
N GLU A 320 -5.26 -7.88 17.58
CA GLU A 320 -5.46 -9.32 17.63
C GLU A 320 -4.20 -10.08 17.16
N VAL A 321 -3.72 -10.99 18.01
CA VAL A 321 -2.57 -11.87 17.72
C VAL A 321 -3.03 -13.31 17.80
N PHE A 322 -2.72 -14.08 16.76
CA PHE A 322 -3.04 -15.51 16.68
C PHE A 322 -1.76 -16.32 16.78
N ASP A 323 -1.60 -17.08 17.86
CA ASP A 323 -0.43 -17.93 18.05
C ASP A 323 -0.50 -19.16 17.13
N ASN A 324 0.33 -19.15 16.09
CA ASN A 324 0.40 -20.19 15.08
C ASN A 324 1.81 -20.79 14.96
N ARG A 325 2.66 -20.60 15.98
CA ARG A 325 4.11 -20.90 15.92
C ARG A 325 4.41 -22.38 15.74
N GLU A 326 3.57 -23.24 16.29
CA GLU A 326 3.79 -24.70 16.29
C GLU A 326 3.18 -25.42 15.08
N ARG A 327 2.43 -24.71 14.21
CA ARG A 327 1.64 -25.34 13.16
C ARG A 327 2.46 -25.95 12.03
N HIS A 328 3.59 -25.33 11.71
CA HIS A 328 4.49 -25.73 10.62
C HIS A 328 5.96 -25.65 11.05
N PRO A 329 6.44 -26.57 11.93
CA PRO A 329 7.80 -26.54 12.44
C PRO A 329 8.87 -26.68 11.34
N GLU A 330 8.55 -27.37 10.25
CA GLU A 330 9.41 -27.50 9.07
C GLU A 330 9.56 -26.17 8.31
N TRP A 331 8.50 -25.36 8.24
CA TRP A 331 8.56 -24.03 7.64
C TRP A 331 9.38 -23.07 8.49
N MET A 332 9.29 -23.18 9.82
CA MET A 332 10.13 -22.39 10.74
C MET A 332 11.63 -22.65 10.51
N LYS A 333 12.03 -23.93 10.39
CA LYS A 333 13.41 -24.31 10.08
C LYS A 333 13.87 -23.76 8.73
N LYS A 334 12.99 -23.79 7.73
CA LYS A 334 13.27 -23.28 6.38
C LYS A 334 13.36 -21.75 6.32
N ALA A 335 12.54 -21.06 7.11
CA ALA A 335 12.50 -19.61 7.18
C ALA A 335 13.73 -19.01 7.85
N ALA A 336 14.26 -19.64 8.90
CA ALA A 336 15.36 -19.11 9.70
C ALA A 336 16.56 -18.56 8.87
N PRO A 337 17.15 -19.31 7.93
CA PRO A 337 18.26 -18.78 7.13
C PRO A 337 17.83 -17.65 6.17
N VAL A 338 16.57 -17.61 5.73
CA VAL A 338 16.04 -16.53 4.88
C VAL A 338 15.89 -15.24 5.68
N VAL A 339 15.34 -15.32 6.89
CA VAL A 339 15.16 -14.17 7.79
C VAL A 339 16.54 -13.58 8.17
N ALA A 340 17.53 -14.44 8.43
CA ALA A 340 18.90 -14.01 8.68
C ALA A 340 19.50 -13.24 7.49
N ARG A 341 19.35 -13.75 6.26
CA ARG A 341 19.81 -13.04 5.05
C ARG A 341 19.13 -11.70 4.85
N VAL A 342 17.83 -11.60 5.11
CA VAL A 342 17.12 -10.31 5.05
C VAL A 342 17.71 -9.32 6.05
N ALA A 343 18.01 -9.76 7.26
CA ALA A 343 18.64 -8.91 8.27
C ALA A 343 20.03 -8.43 7.82
N GLU A 344 20.83 -9.31 7.22
CA GLU A 344 22.14 -8.97 6.65
C GLU A 344 22.02 -7.92 5.52
N VAL A 345 21.10 -8.13 4.57
CA VAL A 345 20.88 -7.19 3.46
C VAL A 345 20.44 -5.82 3.97
N TRP A 346 19.54 -5.76 4.95
CA TRP A 346 19.14 -4.49 5.56
C TRP A 346 20.32 -3.77 6.22
N ALA A 347 21.19 -4.53 6.92
CA ALA A 347 22.38 -3.97 7.53
C ALA A 347 23.34 -3.34 6.48
N THR A 348 23.46 -3.94 5.28
CA THR A 348 24.33 -3.39 4.21
C THR A 348 23.91 -1.99 3.75
N VAL A 349 22.64 -1.64 3.88
CA VAL A 349 22.11 -0.31 3.51
C VAL A 349 21.89 0.60 4.72
N GLY A 350 22.29 0.17 5.92
CA GLY A 350 22.16 0.92 7.17
C GLY A 350 20.75 0.93 7.77
N LEU A 351 19.92 -0.08 7.47
CA LEU A 351 18.64 -0.31 8.13
C LEU A 351 18.78 -1.38 9.22
N SER A 352 18.06 -1.23 10.32
CA SER A 352 18.03 -2.23 11.40
C SER A 352 16.83 -3.15 11.21
N PHE A 353 17.09 -4.43 10.89
CA PHE A 353 16.05 -5.45 10.86
C PHE A 353 15.89 -6.06 12.27
N PRO A 354 14.67 -6.08 12.84
CA PRO A 354 14.45 -6.52 14.22
C PRO A 354 14.42 -8.07 14.31
N LEU A 355 15.55 -8.70 14.04
CA LEU A 355 15.68 -10.15 13.88
C LEU A 355 15.10 -10.92 15.07
N ALA A 356 15.51 -10.58 16.30
CA ALA A 356 15.03 -11.26 17.51
C ALA A 356 13.50 -11.20 17.63
N ALA A 357 12.92 -10.02 17.43
CA ALA A 357 11.47 -9.81 17.51
C ALA A 357 10.70 -10.54 16.40
N VAL A 358 11.26 -10.60 15.19
CA VAL A 358 10.67 -11.35 14.08
C VAL A 358 10.71 -12.85 14.35
N MET A 359 11.81 -13.34 14.93
CA MET A 359 11.97 -14.76 15.28
C MET A 359 11.07 -15.21 16.44
N GLU A 360 10.45 -14.30 17.19
CA GLU A 360 9.36 -14.63 18.13
C GLU A 360 8.15 -15.25 17.41
N ALA A 361 7.97 -14.94 16.11
CA ALA A 361 6.97 -15.51 15.21
C ALA A 361 5.51 -15.36 15.68
N TRP A 362 5.14 -14.18 16.17
CA TRP A 362 3.74 -13.80 16.44
C TRP A 362 2.88 -13.63 15.17
#